data_AF-A0A2D6N2U9-F1
#
_entry.id   AF-A0A2D6N2U9-F1
#
_cell.length_a   1.000
_cell.length_b   1.000
_cell.length_c   1.000
_cell.angle_alpha   90.00
_cell.angle_beta   90.00
_cell.angle_gamma   90.00
#
_symmetry.space_group_name_H-M   'P 1'
#
loop_
_entity.id
_entity.type
_entity.pdbx_description
1 polymer ?
#
loop_
_entity_poly.entity_id
_entity_poly.type
_entity_poly.pdbx_seq_one_letter_code
_entity_poly.pdbx_strand_id
1 'polypeptide(L)'
;MSIFAAFALADTIAALVFGNFIFYRNPRATINRVALLLGIVIAAWAFSKFGWRNAESFEAASFWLKVGALWPLAAAVLAHFALVFSEQTKLLRR
;
A
#
# COMPACT_ATOMS: atom_id res chain seq x y z
N MET A 1 2.84 21.75 8.53
CA MET A 1 2.28 20.52 7.91
C MET A 1 0.77 20.61 7.97
N SER A 2 0.07 20.34 6.87
CA SER A 2 -1.40 20.32 6.87
C SER A 2 -1.93 19.10 7.62
N ILE A 3 -3.16 19.18 8.14
CA ILE A 3 -3.81 18.03 8.80
C ILE A 3 -3.94 16.81 7.85
N PHE A 4 -4.11 17.07 6.55
CA PHE A 4 -4.14 16.02 5.52
C PHE A 4 -2.79 15.33 5.33
N ALA A 5 -1.67 16.04 5.51
CA ALA A 5 -0.36 15.42 5.51
C ALA A 5 -0.17 14.53 6.73
N ALA A 6 -0.59 14.96 7.92
CA ALA A 6 -0.53 14.13 9.12
C ALA A 6 -1.32 12.83 8.95
N PHE A 7 -2.54 12.89 8.38
CA PHE A 7 -3.31 11.69 8.07
C PHE A 7 -2.63 10.77 7.05
N ALA A 8 -1.98 11.31 6.00
CA ALA A 8 -1.25 10.49 5.04
C ALA A 8 -0.05 9.77 5.66
N LEU A 9 0.62 10.40 6.63
CA LEU A 9 1.70 9.77 7.37
C LEU A 9 1.18 8.67 8.31
N ALA A 10 0.09 8.96 9.03
CA ALA A 10 -0.57 7.96 9.88
C ALA A 10 -1.06 6.74 9.07
N ASP A 11 -1.63 6.96 7.89
CA ASP A 11 -2.03 5.93 6.92
C ASP A 11 -0.83 5.06 6.49
N THR A 12 0.31 5.69 6.20
CA THR A 12 1.56 4.99 5.88
C THR A 12 2.01 4.06 7.01
N ILE A 13 2.04 4.59 8.23
CA ILE A 13 2.45 3.83 9.42
C ILE A 13 1.49 2.68 9.68
N ALA A 14 0.18 2.95 9.66
CA ALA A 14 -0.85 1.94 9.87
C ALA A 14 -0.74 0.79 8.87
N ALA A 15 -0.60 1.10 7.57
CA ALA A 15 -0.46 0.09 6.51
C ALA A 15 0.75 -0.81 6.71
N LEU A 16 1.91 -0.24 7.09
CA LEU A 16 3.12 -1.02 7.38
C LEU A 16 2.94 -1.89 8.64
N VAL A 17 2.36 -1.33 9.71
CA VAL A 17 2.13 -2.05 10.97
C VAL A 17 1.18 -3.23 10.74
N PHE A 18 0.03 -3.02 10.10
CA PHE A 18 -0.92 -4.10 9.85
C PHE A 18 -0.37 -5.16 8.90
N GLY A 19 0.27 -4.75 7.80
CA GLY A 19 0.90 -5.67 6.85
C GLY A 19 1.95 -6.56 7.53
N ASN A 20 2.83 -5.97 8.33
CA ASN A 20 3.83 -6.72 9.10
C ASN A 20 3.19 -7.59 10.17
N PHE A 21 2.26 -7.06 10.96
CA PHE A 21 1.59 -7.82 12.02
C PHE A 21 0.92 -9.08 11.49
N ILE A 22 0.19 -8.98 10.38
CA ILE A 22 -0.44 -10.14 9.73
C ILE A 22 0.63 -11.13 9.23
N PHE A 23 1.70 -10.64 8.61
CA PHE A 23 2.81 -11.47 8.15
C PHE A 23 3.47 -12.28 9.26
N TYR A 24 3.83 -11.62 10.36
CA TYR A 24 4.51 -12.24 11.51
C TYR A 24 3.70 -13.37 12.15
N ARG A 25 2.36 -13.35 12.05
CA ARG A 25 1.51 -14.43 12.59
C ARG A 25 1.74 -15.77 11.90
N ASN A 26 1.99 -15.78 10.60
CA ASN A 26 2.33 -16.99 9.84
C ASN A 26 3.00 -16.62 8.50
N PRO A 27 4.33 -16.48 8.45
CA PRO A 27 5.06 -16.10 7.23
C PRO A 27 4.93 -17.10 6.07
N ARG A 28 4.59 -18.37 6.37
CA ARG A 28 4.45 -19.42 5.36
C ARG A 28 3.11 -19.34 4.63
N ALA A 29 2.08 -18.80 5.29
CA ALA A 29 0.76 -18.64 4.68
C ALA A 29 0.81 -17.66 3.50
N THR A 30 0.30 -18.08 2.34
CA THR A 30 0.27 -17.24 1.13
C THR A 30 -0.53 -15.95 1.37
N ILE A 31 -1.69 -16.06 2.02
CA ILE A 31 -2.53 -14.92 2.38
C ILE A 31 -1.78 -13.85 3.18
N ASN A 32 -0.95 -14.26 4.14
CA ASN A 32 -0.21 -13.33 4.99
C ASN A 32 0.93 -12.63 4.24
N ARG A 33 1.56 -13.33 3.28
CA ARG A 33 2.54 -12.74 2.35
C ARG A 33 1.89 -11.72 1.42
N VAL A 34 0.69 -12.02 0.91
CA VAL A 34 -0.08 -11.08 0.09
C VAL A 34 -0.55 -9.88 0.91
N ALA A 35 -0.95 -10.08 2.17
CA ALA A 35 -1.30 -8.99 3.09
C ALA A 35 -0.12 -8.04 3.35
N LEU A 36 1.09 -8.58 3.53
CA LEU A 36 2.30 -7.76 3.64
C LEU A 36 2.54 -6.93 2.38
N LEU A 37 2.44 -7.56 1.21
CA LEU A 37 2.64 -6.89 -0.07
C LEU A 37 1.59 -5.79 -0.27
N LEU A 38 0.34 -6.05 0.10
CA LEU A 38 -0.73 -5.05 0.10
C LEU A 38 -0.39 -3.87 1.03
N GLY A 39 0.05 -4.15 2.26
CA GLY A 39 0.47 -3.12 3.22
C GLY A 39 1.62 -2.26 2.70
N ILE A 40 2.63 -2.86 2.07
CA ILE A 40 3.77 -2.14 1.47
C ILE A 40 3.30 -1.22 0.33
N VAL A 41 2.44 -1.72 -0.57
CA VAL A 41 1.97 -0.92 -1.71
C VAL A 41 1.07 0.22 -1.25
N ILE A 42 0.18 -0.01 -0.29
CA ILE A 42 -0.66 1.04 0.32
C ILE A 42 0.23 2.07 1.03
N ALA A 43 1.23 1.62 1.80
CA ALA A 43 2.16 2.52 2.48
C ALA A 43 2.96 3.39 1.50
N ALA A 44 3.47 2.81 0.40
CA ALA A 44 4.17 3.57 -0.63
C ALA A 44 3.26 4.63 -1.27
N TRP A 45 2.00 4.27 -1.55
CA TRP A 45 1.04 5.23 -2.08
C TRP A 45 0.67 6.33 -1.06
N ALA A 46 0.46 5.97 0.21
CA ALA A 46 0.22 6.91 1.30
C ALA A 46 1.39 7.86 1.55
N PHE A 47 2.62 7.36 1.44
CA PHE A 47 3.82 8.16 1.57
C PHE A 47 3.99 9.14 0.39
N SER A 48 3.63 8.72 -0.83
CA SER A 48 3.62 9.64 -1.98
C SER A 48 2.65 10.81 -1.77
N LYS A 49 1.46 10.54 -1.19
CA LYS A 49 0.46 11.53 -0.81
C LYS A 49 0.99 12.49 0.26
N PHE A 50 1.80 12.00 1.20
CA PHE A 50 2.45 12.81 2.22
C PHE A 50 3.46 13.78 1.61
N GLY A 51 4.34 13.26 0.75
CA GLY A 51 5.36 14.07 0.08
C GLY A 51 4.76 15.14 -0.82
N TRP A 52 3.75 14.80 -1.63
CA TRP A 52 3.03 15.76 -2.48
C TRP A 52 2.40 16.91 -1.67
N ARG A 53 1.84 16.61 -0.48
CA ARG A 53 1.19 17.59 0.40
C ARG A 53 2.17 18.49 1.19
N ASN A 54 3.45 18.12 1.25
CA ASN A 54 4.51 18.91 1.87
C ASN A 54 5.48 19.50 0.84
N ALA A 55 5.19 19.36 -0.45
CA ALA A 55 6.04 19.92 -1.49
C ALA A 55 5.99 21.46 -1.46
N GLU A 56 7.17 22.08 -1.39
CA GLU A 56 7.32 23.55 -1.40
C GLU A 56 7.51 24.10 -2.83
N SER A 57 7.73 23.22 -3.81
CA SER A 57 7.90 23.57 -5.22
C SER A 57 7.07 22.69 -6.15
N PHE A 58 6.85 23.18 -7.36
CA PHE A 58 6.16 22.44 -8.42
C PHE A 58 6.92 21.16 -8.79
N GLU A 59 8.25 21.23 -8.85
CA GLU A 59 9.12 20.11 -9.19
C GLU A 59 9.00 19.00 -8.15
N ALA A 60 9.01 19.35 -6.86
CA ALA A 60 8.82 18.40 -5.77
C ALA A 60 7.42 17.76 -5.80
N ALA A 61 6.37 18.54 -6.07
CA ALA A 61 5.01 18.02 -6.20
C ALA A 61 4.88 17.04 -7.37
N SER A 62 5.48 17.38 -8.52
CA SER A 62 5.50 16.54 -9.72
C SER A 62 6.25 15.23 -9.50
N PHE A 63 7.38 15.27 -8.78
CA PHE A 63 8.12 14.07 -8.38
C PHE A 63 7.24 13.12 -7.56
N TRP A 64 6.61 13.63 -6.49
CA TRP A 64 5.76 12.81 -5.63
C TRP A 64 4.53 12.25 -6.34
N LEU A 65 3.96 13.01 -7.28
CA LEU A 65 2.86 12.54 -8.11
C LEU A 65 3.28 11.36 -9.01
N LYS A 66 4.48 11.42 -9.61
CA LYS A 66 5.04 10.32 -10.41
C LYS A 66 5.31 9.08 -9.56
N VAL A 67 5.84 9.25 -8.34
CA VAL A 67 6.00 8.14 -7.38
C VAL A 67 4.65 7.51 -7.05
N GLY A 68 3.61 8.33 -6.87
CA GLY A 68 2.24 7.88 -6.60
C GLY A 68 1.51 7.24 -7.79
N ALA A 69 2.06 7.31 -9.01
CA ALA A 69 1.46 6.71 -10.21
C ALA A 69 1.36 5.18 -10.14
N LEU A 70 2.04 4.55 -9.19
CA LEU A 70 1.96 3.11 -8.91
C LEU A 70 0.70 2.68 -8.15
N TRP A 71 -0.24 3.60 -7.86
CA TRP A 71 -1.50 3.28 -7.18
C TRP A 71 -2.34 2.15 -7.80
N PRO A 72 -2.35 1.89 -9.13
CA PRO A 72 -3.11 0.76 -9.68
C PRO A 72 -2.58 -0.60 -9.21
N LEU A 73 -1.31 -0.67 -8.78
CA LEU A 73 -0.75 -1.86 -8.16
C LEU A 73 -1.49 -2.21 -6.86
N ALA A 74 -1.94 -1.22 -6.10
CA ALA A 74 -2.72 -1.46 -4.88
C ALA A 74 -4.03 -2.19 -5.21
N ALA A 75 -4.72 -1.78 -6.27
CA ALA A 75 -5.95 -2.43 -6.73
C ALA A 75 -5.69 -3.88 -7.19
N ALA A 76 -4.63 -4.10 -7.96
CA ALA A 76 -4.25 -5.44 -8.42
C ALA A 76 -3.92 -6.38 -7.25
N VAL A 77 -3.15 -5.90 -6.27
CA VAL A 77 -2.77 -6.68 -5.09
C VAL A 77 -3.97 -6.91 -4.17
N LEU A 78 -4.86 -5.93 -4.03
CA LEU A 78 -6.11 -6.09 -3.28
C LEU A 78 -7.01 -7.14 -3.92
N ALA A 79 -7.14 -7.15 -5.24
CA ALA A 79 -7.88 -8.18 -5.95
C ALA A 79 -7.26 -9.56 -5.73
N HIS A 80 -5.93 -9.66 -5.80
CA HIS A 80 -5.21 -10.90 -5.51
C HIS A 80 -5.43 -11.35 -4.05
N PHE A 81 -5.38 -10.42 -3.09
CA PHE A 81 -5.69 -10.69 -1.69
C PHE A 81 -7.11 -11.23 -1.52
N ALA A 82 -8.12 -10.61 -2.14
CA ALA A 82 -9.51 -11.05 -2.08
C ALA A 82 -9.69 -12.46 -2.66
N LEU A 83 -9.03 -12.78 -3.76
CA LEU A 83 -9.07 -14.11 -4.38
C LEU A 83 -8.40 -15.18 -3.50
N VAL A 84 -7.28 -14.86 -2.88
CA VAL A 84 -6.60 -15.78 -1.94
C VAL A 84 -7.42 -15.95 -0.66
N PHE A 85 -8.02 -14.88 -0.14
CA PHE A 85 -8.88 -14.90 1.05
C PHE A 85 -10.17 -15.69 0.84
N SER A 86 -10.77 -15.59 -0.34
CA SER A 86 -11.99 -16.34 -0.72
C SER A 86 -11.72 -17.75 -1.25
N GLU A 87 -10.47 -18.21 -1.20
CA GLU A 87 -10.00 -19.49 -1.73
C GLU A 87 -10.26 -19.70 -3.24
N GLN A 88 -10.62 -18.64 -3.97
CA GLN A 88 -10.86 -18.63 -5.43
C GLN A 88 -9.56 -18.63 -6.25
N THR A 89 -8.51 -19.27 -5.73
CA THR A 89 -7.18 -19.31 -6.36
C THR A 89 -7.15 -20.00 -7.72
N LYS A 90 -8.22 -20.74 -8.08
CA LYS A 90 -8.41 -21.30 -9.42
C LYS A 90 -8.42 -20.23 -10.51
N LEU A 91 -8.93 -19.03 -10.22
CA LEU A 91 -8.94 -17.89 -11.15
C LEU A 91 -7.54 -17.27 -11.35
N LEU A 92 -6.58 -17.61 -10.48
CA LEU A 92 -5.18 -17.17 -10.58
C LEU A 92 -4.31 -18.14 -11.37
N ARG A 93 -4.77 -19.38 -11.59
CA ARG A 93 -4.07 -20.39 -12.38
C ARG A 93 -4.61 -20.35 -13.80
N ARG A 94 -3.79 -19.85 -14.73
CA ARG A 94 -4.03 -20.00 -16.18
C ARG A 94 -3.81 -21.45 -16.60
#